data_AF-A0A496TK53-F1
#
_entry.id   AF-A0A496TK53-F1
#
_cell.length_a   1.000
_cell.length_b   1.000
_cell.length_c   1.000
_cell.angle_alpha   90.00
_cell.angle_beta   90.00
_cell.angle_gamma   90.00
#
_symmetry.space_group_name_H-M   'P 1'
#
loop_
_entity.id
_entity.type
_entity.pdbx_description
1 polymer ?
#
loop_
_entity_poly.entity_id
_entity_poly.type
_entity_poly.pdbx_seq_one_letter_code
_entity_poly.pdbx_strand_id
1 'polypeptide(L)'
;MSRQRRRRDPFQPPFTKSTKSVSNLQTIRLRLEGIVARGGTRKAIISGKTYSLGDWILGKKIVEIGSDYVVLQSSNSKRILSLFN
;
A
#
# COMPACT_ATOMS: atom_id res chain seq x y z
N MET A 1 26.48 -36.73 41.20
CA MET A 1 25.19 -36.20 40.72
C MET A 1 25.09 -34.73 41.09
N SER A 2 24.94 -33.82 40.11
CA SER A 2 24.25 -32.54 40.32
C SER A 2 24.09 -31.81 38.97
N ARG A 3 22.86 -31.77 38.45
CA ARG A 3 22.51 -31.04 37.23
C ARG A 3 22.23 -29.59 37.60
N GLN A 4 23.20 -28.70 37.42
CA GLN A 4 22.97 -27.25 37.52
C GLN A 4 22.03 -26.80 36.40
N ARG A 5 20.81 -26.40 36.77
CA ARG A 5 19.89 -25.69 35.88
C ARG A 5 20.34 -24.23 35.81
N ARG A 6 20.80 -23.78 34.64
CA ARG A 6 21.12 -22.36 34.39
C ARG A 6 19.84 -21.55 34.61
N ARG A 7 19.85 -20.67 35.62
CA ARG A 7 18.78 -19.71 35.88
C ARG A 7 18.66 -18.80 34.67
N ARG A 8 17.49 -18.83 34.03
CA ARG A 8 17.13 -17.92 32.94
C ARG A 8 16.86 -16.55 33.57
N ASP A 9 17.48 -15.51 33.03
CA ASP A 9 17.28 -14.15 33.48
C ASP A 9 15.80 -13.74 33.27
N PRO A 10 15.07 -13.36 34.33
CA PRO A 10 13.65 -13.01 34.24
C PRO A 10 13.39 -11.67 33.53
N PHE A 11 14.43 -10.88 33.25
CA PHE A 11 14.33 -9.61 32.52
C PHE A 11 14.72 -9.74 31.04
N GLN A 12 15.00 -10.95 30.56
CA GLN A 12 15.28 -11.15 29.16
C GLN A 12 13.95 -11.10 28.37
N PRO A 13 13.71 -10.10 27.52
CA PRO A 13 12.50 -10.06 26.71
C PRO A 13 12.48 -11.33 25.83
N PRO A 14 11.34 -12.04 25.75
CA PRO A 14 11.26 -13.25 24.95
C PRO A 14 11.57 -12.89 23.51
N PHE A 15 12.70 -13.40 23.01
CA PHE A 15 13.20 -13.27 21.64
C PHE A 15 12.18 -12.70 20.67
N THR A 16 12.29 -11.40 20.36
CA THR A 16 11.59 -10.82 19.21
C THR A 16 12.24 -11.41 17.98
N LYS A 17 11.76 -12.58 17.55
CA LYS A 17 11.95 -13.03 16.19
C LYS A 17 11.38 -11.90 15.34
N SER A 18 12.24 -11.08 14.76
CA SER A 18 11.89 -10.27 13.62
C SER A 18 11.52 -11.26 12.53
N THR A 19 10.27 -11.70 12.55
CA THR A 19 9.65 -12.39 11.42
C THR A 19 9.67 -11.36 10.31
N LYS A 20 10.73 -11.43 9.49
CA LYS A 20 10.74 -10.85 8.16
C LYS A 20 9.37 -11.13 7.58
N SER A 21 8.70 -10.02 7.26
CA SER A 21 7.33 -9.93 6.77
C SER A 21 6.88 -11.21 6.08
N VAL A 22 5.93 -11.91 6.69
CA VAL A 22 5.07 -12.82 5.95
C VAL A 22 4.54 -11.98 4.80
N SER A 23 5.01 -12.24 3.58
CA SER A 23 4.42 -11.71 2.36
C SER A 23 3.06 -12.39 2.23
N ASN A 24 2.14 -11.97 3.08
CA ASN A 24 0.73 -12.23 2.90
C ASN A 24 0.42 -11.47 1.63
N LEU A 25 0.37 -12.18 0.49
CA LEU A 25 -0.07 -11.68 -0.80
C LEU A 25 -1.58 -11.38 -0.70
N GLN A 26 -1.97 -10.56 0.28
CA GLN A 26 -3.20 -9.81 0.25
C GLN A 26 -3.07 -8.96 -1.00
N THR A 27 -3.78 -9.39 -2.04
CA THR A 27 -3.89 -8.64 -3.27
C THR A 27 -4.42 -7.27 -2.89
N ILE A 28 -3.53 -6.27 -2.86
CA ILE A 28 -3.89 -4.91 -2.47
C ILE A 28 -4.92 -4.43 -3.48
N ARG A 29 -6.18 -4.34 -3.05
CA ARG A 29 -7.25 -3.81 -3.88
C ARG A 29 -7.11 -2.31 -3.94
N LEU A 30 -6.58 -1.82 -5.06
CA LEU A 30 -6.61 -0.40 -5.37
C LEU A 30 -8.06 0.07 -5.46
N ARG A 31 -8.40 1.06 -4.65
CA ARG A 31 -9.70 1.73 -4.60
C ARG A 31 -9.48 3.22 -4.64
N LEU A 32 -10.22 3.90 -5.52
CA LEU A 32 -10.27 5.35 -5.52
C LEU A 32 -11.20 5.80 -4.38
N GLU A 33 -10.68 6.64 -3.51
CA GLU A 33 -11.39 7.13 -2.33
C GLU A 33 -11.78 8.60 -2.46
N GLY A 34 -11.03 9.37 -3.25
CA GLY A 34 -11.31 10.78 -3.47
C GLY A 34 -10.50 11.39 -4.60
N ILE A 35 -10.96 12.54 -5.08
CA ILE A 35 -10.23 13.40 -6.02
C ILE A 35 -10.25 14.82 -5.47
N VAL A 36 -9.08 15.45 -5.45
CA VAL A 36 -8.91 16.84 -5.01
C VAL A 36 -8.54 17.68 -6.22
N ALA A 37 -9.35 18.69 -6.53
CA ALA A 37 -9.09 19.65 -7.59
C ALA A 37 -8.64 20.99 -6.99
N ARG A 38 -7.51 21.53 -7.47
CA ARG A 38 -7.03 22.87 -7.09
C ARG A 38 -6.35 23.54 -8.28
N GLY A 39 -6.85 24.72 -8.68
CA GLY A 39 -6.23 25.56 -9.71
C GLY A 39 -6.01 24.84 -11.04
N GLY A 40 -6.98 24.05 -11.50
CA GLY A 40 -6.89 23.28 -12.75
C GLY A 40 -6.08 21.97 -12.66
N THR A 41 -5.37 21.73 -11.55
CA THR A 41 -4.70 20.46 -11.30
C THR A 41 -5.57 19.55 -10.45
N ARG A 42 -5.45 18.23 -10.67
CA ARG A 42 -6.15 17.21 -9.90
C ARG A 42 -5.17 16.23 -9.26
N LYS A 43 -5.51 15.78 -8.06
CA LYS A 43 -4.83 14.71 -7.35
C LYS A 43 -5.83 13.64 -6.95
N ALA A 44 -5.42 12.39 -7.00
CA ALA A 44 -6.25 11.25 -6.62
C ALA A 44 -5.82 10.70 -5.27
N ILE A 45 -6.79 10.33 -4.44
CA ILE A 45 -6.57 9.61 -3.19
C ILE A 45 -6.91 8.14 -3.45
N ILE A 46 -5.89 7.30 -3.53
CA ILE A 46 -6.00 5.87 -3.83
C ILE A 46 -5.45 5.09 -2.64
N SER A 47 -6.29 4.28 -2.00
CA SER A 47 -5.92 3.48 -0.82
C SER A 47 -5.22 4.32 0.27
N GLY A 48 -5.82 5.47 0.62
CA GLY A 48 -5.30 6.41 1.62
C GLY A 48 -4.09 7.25 1.20
N LYS A 49 -3.57 7.09 -0.01
CA LYS A 49 -2.39 7.84 -0.50
C LYS A 49 -2.76 8.80 -1.61
N THR A 50 -2.16 9.99 -1.59
CA THR A 50 -2.37 11.01 -2.62
C THR A 50 -1.38 10.83 -3.76
N TYR A 51 -1.87 10.85 -4.99
CA TYR A 51 -1.10 10.72 -6.21
C TYR A 51 -1.44 11.83 -7.21
N SER A 52 -0.46 12.18 -8.03
CA SER A 52 -0.57 13.15 -9.12
C SER A 52 -0.52 12.43 -10.48
N LEU A 53 -0.88 13.16 -11.53
CA LEU A 53 -0.77 12.66 -12.89
C LEU A 53 0.70 12.34 -13.22
N GLY A 54 0.95 11.15 -13.76
CA GLY A 54 2.28 10.65 -14.06
C GLY A 54 2.94 9.78 -12.99
N ASP A 55 2.39 9.75 -11.77
CA ASP A 55 2.92 8.92 -10.68
C ASP A 55 2.70 7.43 -10.94
N TRP A 56 3.51 6.60 -10.27
CA TRP A 56 3.46 5.14 -10.38
C TRP A 56 2.86 4.50 -9.13
N ILE A 57 1.98 3.51 -9.34
CA ILE A 57 1.37 2.68 -8.30
C ILE A 57 1.33 1.22 -8.73
N LEU A 58 2.00 0.35 -7.97
CA LEU A 58 2.08 -1.10 -8.24
C LEU A 58 2.45 -1.45 -9.70
N GLY A 59 3.43 -0.73 -10.28
CA GLY A 59 3.87 -0.93 -11.67
C GLY A 59 2.91 -0.38 -12.75
N LYS A 60 1.95 0.46 -12.37
CA LYS A 60 1.03 1.15 -13.27
C LYS A 60 1.19 2.65 -13.14
N LYS A 61 1.22 3.37 -14.25
CA LYS A 61 1.31 4.83 -14.29
C LYS A 61 -0.09 5.44 -14.29
N ILE A 62 -0.28 6.51 -13.54
CA ILE A 62 -1.50 7.32 -13.63
C ILE A 62 -1.38 8.17 -14.89
N VAL A 63 -2.25 7.92 -15.86
CA VAL A 63 -2.25 8.64 -17.14
C VAL A 63 -3.34 9.71 -17.20
N GLU A 64 -4.37 9.59 -16.37
CA GLU A 64 -5.51 10.50 -16.39
C GLU A 64 -6.20 10.56 -15.03
N ILE A 65 -6.60 11.75 -14.62
CA ILE A 65 -7.40 12.00 -13.41
C ILE A 65 -8.63 12.81 -13.83
N GLY A 66 -9.77 12.13 -13.86
CA GLY A 66 -11.09 12.69 -14.15
C GLY A 66 -11.69 13.43 -12.95
N SER A 67 -12.97 13.76 -13.03
CA SER A 67 -13.76 14.30 -11.91
C SER A 67 -14.07 13.25 -10.84
N ASP A 68 -14.22 12.00 -11.28
CA ASP A 68 -14.78 10.87 -10.55
C ASP A 68 -14.08 9.55 -10.89
N TYR A 69 -13.06 9.58 -11.75
CA TYR A 69 -12.30 8.40 -12.14
C TYR A 69 -10.80 8.68 -12.24
N VAL A 70 -10.02 7.60 -12.19
CA VAL A 70 -8.58 7.61 -12.45
C VAL A 70 -8.23 6.48 -13.39
N VAL A 71 -7.39 6.77 -14.38
CA VAL A 71 -6.88 5.77 -15.31
C VAL A 71 -5.45 5.37 -14.95
N LEU A 72 -5.26 4.08 -14.73
CA LEU A 72 -3.98 3.42 -14.53
C LEU A 72 -3.57 2.66 -15.79
N GLN A 73 -2.39 2.94 -16.31
CA GLN A 73 -1.82 2.29 -17.49
C GLN A 73 -0.62 1.43 -17.09
N SER A 74 -0.58 0.19 -17.57
CA SER A 74 0.62 -0.64 -17.63
C SER A 74 0.93 -0.95 -19.10
N SER A 75 2.07 -1.59 -19.38
CA SER A 75 2.50 -1.90 -20.75
C SER A 75 1.40 -2.60 -21.58
N ASN A 76 0.63 -3.50 -20.95
CA ASN A 76 -0.36 -4.33 -21.65
C ASN A 76 -1.80 -4.14 -21.16
N SER A 77 -2.06 -3.24 -20.20
CA SER A 77 -3.41 -3.10 -19.63
C SER A 77 -3.74 -1.70 -19.18
N LYS A 78 -5.02 -1.35 -19.31
CA LYS A 78 -5.62 -0.15 -18.75
C LYS A 78 -6.61 -0.57 -17.66
N ARG A 79 -6.54 0.08 -16.51
CA ARG A 79 -7.48 -0.12 -15.40
C ARG A 79 -8.04 1.23 -14.99
N ILE A 80 -9.37 1.31 -14.93
CA ILE A 80 -10.08 2.50 -14.47
C ILE A 80 -10.49 2.25 -13.02
N LEU A 81 -10.21 3.20 -12.14
CA LEU A 81 -10.77 3.25 -10.80
C LEU A 81 -11.86 4.31 -10.79
N SER A 82 -13.07 3.91 -10.43
CA SER A 82 -14.21 4.82 -10.25
C SER A 82 -14.39 5.17 -8.78
N LEU A 83 -14.84 6.39 -8.51
CA LEU A 83 -15.20 6.85 -7.17
C LEU A 83 -16.55 6.26 -6.72
N PHE A 84 -17.45 6.06 -7.69
CA PHE A 84 -18.78 5.49 -7.49
C PHE A 84 -18.84 4.10 -8.12
N ASN A 85 -19.32 3.12 -7.35
CA ASN A 85 -19.57 1.75 -7.81
C ASN A 85 -21.06 1.53 -8.01
#